data_AF-A0A1V1P626-F1
#
_entry.id   AF-A0A1V1P626-F1
#
_cell.length_a   1.000
_cell.length_b   1.000
_cell.length_c   1.000
_cell.angle_alpha   90.00
_cell.angle_beta   90.00
_cell.angle_gamma   90.00
#
_symmetry.space_group_name_H-M   'P 1'
#
loop_
_entity.id
_entity.type
_entity.pdbx_description
1 polymer ?
#
loop_
_entity_poly.entity_id
_entity_poly.type
_entity_poly.pdbx_seq_one_letter_code
_entity_poly.pdbx_strand_id
1 'polypeptide(L)'
;MYLSEAKNKIILIDEPELSLHPNWQNRIFKLYEVFAEKNNNQIILATHSPHIIASAGSESVKVLKIENGFVEVIEESNQSYGLEFSKILTDIMGVEHLRPPEIAEKFDEVKKLIISNESNSQRFKQLWDELEDLLGDNDLDLQLLKLDKMVKDKNA
;
A
#
# COMPACT_ATOMS: atom_id res chain seq x y z
N MET A 1 19.68 24.49 10.67
CA MET A 1 18.63 23.95 9.79
C MET A 1 18.82 24.60 8.42
N TYR A 2 19.59 23.97 7.54
CA TYR A 2 20.11 24.60 6.31
C TYR A 2 19.06 24.76 5.19
N LEU A 3 17.99 23.96 5.22
CA LEU A 3 16.90 24.01 4.23
C LEU A 3 16.06 25.29 4.30
N SER A 4 15.89 25.88 5.49
CA SER A 4 15.08 27.10 5.64
C SER A 4 15.73 28.35 5.05
N GLU A 5 17.05 28.32 4.83
CA GLU A 5 17.82 29.46 4.29
C GLU A 5 18.08 29.33 2.79
N ALA A 6 17.96 28.13 2.22
CA ALA A 6 18.08 27.90 0.79
C ALA A 6 16.90 28.56 0.06
N LYS A 7 17.19 29.44 -0.91
CA LYS A 7 16.20 30.15 -1.73
C LYS A 7 16.53 30.04 -3.22
N ASN A 8 15.50 29.90 -4.06
CA ASN A 8 15.63 29.75 -5.52
C ASN A 8 16.55 28.58 -5.91
N LYS A 9 16.36 27.42 -5.28
CA LYS A 9 17.17 26.21 -5.50
C LYS A 9 16.33 25.03 -5.96
N ILE A 10 16.98 24.10 -6.64
CA ILE A 10 16.49 22.73 -6.83
C ILE A 10 17.16 21.88 -5.76
N ILE A 11 16.36 21.13 -5.01
CA ILE A 11 16.82 20.27 -3.90
C ILE A 11 16.37 18.86 -4.21
N LEU A 12 17.32 17.94 -4.25
CA LEU A 12 17.07 16.51 -4.42
C LEU A 12 17.27 15.85 -3.06
N ILE A 13 16.28 15.09 -2.62
CA ILE A 13 16.35 14.33 -1.37
C ILE A 13 16.02 12.88 -1.70
N ASP A 14 16.94 12.00 -1.33
CA ASP A 14 16.79 10.56 -1.49
C ASP A 14 16.42 9.97 -0.12
N GLU A 15 15.36 9.18 -0.09
CA GLU A 15 14.88 8.44 1.08
C GLU A 15 14.75 9.28 2.37
N PRO A 16 13.99 10.39 2.37
CA PRO A 16 13.77 11.25 3.55
C PRO A 16 13.15 10.52 4.76
N GLU A 17 12.57 9.35 4.55
CA GLU A 17 12.01 8.46 5.56
C GLU A 17 13.05 7.72 6.41
N LEU A 18 14.32 7.66 5.96
CA LEU A 18 15.34 6.89 6.67
C LEU A 18 15.48 7.37 8.11
N SER A 19 15.35 6.44 9.06
CA SER A 19 15.37 6.69 10.50
C SER A 19 14.16 7.46 11.08
N LEU A 20 13.12 7.74 10.28
CA LEU A 20 11.88 8.34 10.78
C LEU A 20 10.87 7.27 11.19
N HIS A 21 10.25 7.49 12.35
CA HIS A 21 9.07 6.73 12.75
C HIS A 21 7.94 6.95 11.72
N PRO A 22 7.11 5.93 11.37
CA PRO A 22 6.03 6.06 10.37
C PRO A 22 5.11 7.27 10.56
N ASN A 23 4.73 7.57 11.81
CA ASN A 23 3.95 8.77 12.15
C ASN A 23 4.59 10.10 11.70
N TRP A 24 5.91 10.17 11.60
CA TRP A 24 6.63 11.36 11.14
C TRP A 24 6.77 11.39 9.62
N GLN A 25 6.84 10.22 8.97
CA GLN A 25 6.84 10.11 7.51
C GLN A 25 5.58 10.76 6.91
N ASN A 26 4.41 10.59 7.55
CA ASN A 26 3.17 11.25 7.14
C ASN A 26 3.20 12.79 7.25
N ARG A 27 4.17 13.36 7.98
CA ARG A 27 4.26 14.82 8.22
C ARG A 27 5.39 15.47 7.46
N ILE A 28 6.41 14.70 7.07
CA ILE A 28 7.63 15.26 6.47
C ILE A 28 7.35 15.87 5.10
N PHE A 29 6.45 15.27 4.31
CA PHE A 29 6.06 15.79 3.00
C PHE A 29 5.53 17.23 3.11
N LYS A 30 4.56 17.46 4.00
CA LYS A 30 3.97 18.80 4.22
C LYS A 30 5.01 19.82 4.66
N LEU A 31 5.99 19.40 5.45
CA LEU A 31 7.09 20.27 5.87
C LEU A 31 7.95 20.70 4.68
N TYR A 32 8.31 19.76 3.79
CA TYR A 32 9.06 20.08 2.58
C TYR A 32 8.27 20.98 1.63
N GLU A 33 6.98 20.73 1.46
CA GLU A 33 6.09 21.55 0.65
C GLU A 33 6.07 23.02 1.14
N VAL A 34 5.90 23.23 2.45
CA VAL A 34 5.95 24.57 3.06
C VAL A 34 7.31 25.24 2.81
N PHE A 35 8.43 24.50 2.87
CA PHE A 35 9.74 25.07 2.56
C PHE A 35 9.93 25.38 1.08
N ALA A 36 9.40 24.53 0.19
CA ALA A 36 9.44 24.74 -1.24
C ALA A 36 8.73 26.05 -1.60
N GLU A 37 7.50 26.23 -1.13
CA GLU A 37 6.68 27.43 -1.36
C GLU A 37 7.33 28.69 -0.77
N LYS A 38 7.71 28.65 0.51
CA LYS A 38 8.23 29.82 1.24
C LYS A 38 9.49 30.40 0.60
N ASN A 39 10.34 29.54 0.05
CA ASN A 39 11.67 29.93 -0.44
C ASN A 39 11.80 29.87 -1.96
N ASN A 40 10.70 29.62 -2.69
CA ASN A 40 10.70 29.42 -4.13
C ASN A 40 11.72 28.34 -4.56
N ASN A 41 11.71 27.21 -3.87
CA ASN A 41 12.55 26.06 -4.19
C ASN A 41 11.71 24.98 -4.89
N GLN A 42 12.35 24.24 -5.80
CA GLN A 42 11.81 22.98 -6.30
C GLN A 42 12.43 21.85 -5.48
N ILE A 43 11.62 21.06 -4.78
CA ILE A 43 12.08 19.90 -4.03
C ILE A 43 11.60 18.64 -4.76
N ILE A 44 12.55 17.76 -5.10
CA ILE A 44 12.27 16.45 -5.71
C ILE A 44 12.67 15.40 -4.70
N LEU A 45 11.72 14.55 -4.34
CA LEU A 45 11.90 13.45 -3.40
C LEU A 45 11.93 12.13 -4.17
N ALA A 46 12.95 11.32 -3.93
CA ALA A 46 12.92 9.89 -4.24
C ALA A 46 12.61 9.14 -2.94
N THR A 47 11.64 8.23 -2.98
CA THR A 47 11.15 7.55 -1.79
C THR A 47 10.53 6.21 -2.16
N HIS A 48 10.79 5.20 -1.33
CA HIS A 48 10.06 3.94 -1.31
C HIS A 48 9.05 3.88 -0.16
N SER A 49 8.81 4.99 0.55
CA SER A 49 7.85 5.06 1.64
C SER A 49 6.42 5.31 1.12
N PRO A 50 5.53 4.30 1.21
CA PRO A 50 4.09 4.51 0.99
C PRO A 50 3.47 5.59 1.89
N HIS A 51 4.04 5.86 3.08
CA HIS A 51 3.55 6.91 3.99
C HIS A 51 3.77 8.33 3.44
N ILE A 52 4.91 8.54 2.79
CA ILE A 52 5.23 9.82 2.14
C ILE A 52 4.35 9.98 0.90
N ILE A 53 4.22 8.93 0.09
CA ILE A 53 3.37 8.92 -1.11
C ILE A 53 1.90 9.21 -0.75
N ALA A 54 1.38 8.61 0.33
CA ALA A 54 0.00 8.84 0.81
C ALA A 54 -0.28 10.30 1.16
N SER A 55 0.75 10.99 1.63
CA SER A 55 0.69 12.38 2.09
C SER A 55 0.92 13.37 0.96
N ALA A 56 1.43 12.91 -0.18
CA ALA A 56 1.67 13.72 -1.36
C ALA A 56 0.38 13.92 -2.17
N GLY A 57 0.20 15.13 -2.68
CA GLY A 57 -0.81 15.41 -3.72
C GLY A 57 -0.53 14.56 -4.96
N SER A 58 -1.57 14.00 -5.57
CA SER A 58 -1.48 13.12 -6.75
C SER A 58 -0.70 13.74 -7.91
N GLU A 59 -0.82 15.06 -8.07
CA GLU A 59 -0.09 15.85 -9.05
C GLU A 59 1.44 15.87 -8.82
N SER A 60 1.88 15.57 -7.60
CA SER A 60 3.29 15.58 -7.19
C SER A 60 3.94 14.20 -7.22
N VAL A 61 3.17 13.13 -7.48
CA VAL A 61 3.68 11.76 -7.52
C VAL A 61 3.98 11.35 -8.96
N LYS A 62 5.19 10.83 -9.18
CA LYS A 62 5.62 10.23 -10.45
C LYS A 62 6.17 8.84 -10.16
N VAL A 63 5.55 7.81 -10.73
CA VAL A 63 6.01 6.42 -10.58
C VAL A 63 6.96 6.11 -11.72
N LEU A 64 8.13 5.59 -11.39
CA LEU A 64 9.15 5.20 -12.36
C LEU A 64 9.19 3.67 -12.45
N LYS A 65 8.98 3.12 -13.65
CA LYS A 65 9.20 1.69 -13.93
C LYS A 65 10.30 1.52 -14.97
N ILE A 66 11.05 0.43 -14.86
CA ILE A 66 12.06 0.08 -15.85
C ILE A 66 11.50 -1.03 -16.72
N GLU A 67 11.21 -0.71 -17.99
CA GLU A 67 10.77 -1.67 -18.99
C GLU A 67 11.76 -1.70 -20.15
N ASN A 68 12.21 -2.90 -20.53
CA ASN A 68 13.16 -3.11 -21.64
C ASN A 68 14.45 -2.27 -21.55
N GLY A 69 14.90 -1.94 -20.33
CA GLY A 69 16.08 -1.11 -20.09
C GLY A 69 15.86 0.40 -20.20
N PHE A 70 14.62 0.85 -20.40
CA PHE A 70 14.23 2.26 -20.41
C PHE A 70 13.38 2.59 -19.19
N VAL A 71 13.52 3.83 -18.69
CA VAL A 71 12.67 4.33 -17.60
C VAL A 71 11.39 4.89 -18.23
N GLU A 72 10.26 4.30 -17.87
CA GLU A 72 8.93 4.80 -18.18
C GLU A 72 8.34 5.50 -16.95
N VAL A 73 7.73 6.67 -17.20
CA VAL A 73 7.00 7.41 -16.18
C VAL A 73 5.54 7.04 -16.30
N ILE A 74 5.01 6.37 -15.29
CA ILE A 74 3.58 6.06 -15.22
C ILE A 74 2.89 7.24 -14.57
N GLU A 75 2.09 7.94 -15.37
CA GLU A 75 1.14 8.92 -14.86
C GLU A 75 -0.12 8.16 -14.41
N GLU A 76 -0.08 7.61 -13.20
CA GLU A 76 -1.32 7.12 -12.60
C GLU A 76 -2.21 8.32 -12.29
N SER A 77 -3.23 8.53 -13.12
CA SER A 77 -4.26 9.56 -12.99
C SER A 77 -5.19 9.34 -11.79
N ASN A 78 -4.84 8.44 -10.87
CA ASN A 78 -5.65 8.07 -9.73
C ASN A 78 -5.13 8.77 -8.48
N GLN A 79 -6.05 9.47 -7.82
CA GLN A 79 -5.83 10.30 -6.65
C GLN A 79 -4.99 9.58 -5.59
N SER A 80 -3.69 9.87 -5.45
CA SER A 80 -2.83 9.24 -4.43
C SER A 80 -3.07 9.82 -3.04
N TYR A 81 -3.54 11.07 -2.99
CA TYR A 81 -3.75 11.80 -1.75
C TYR A 81 -4.92 11.22 -0.95
N GLY A 82 -4.62 10.78 0.28
CA GLY A 82 -5.62 10.24 1.20
C GLY A 82 -6.07 8.80 0.89
N LEU A 83 -5.39 8.10 -0.03
CA LEU A 83 -5.57 6.66 -0.17
C LEU A 83 -5.12 5.93 1.08
N GLU A 84 -5.78 4.81 1.36
CA GLU A 84 -5.29 3.85 2.33
C GLU A 84 -3.92 3.32 1.90
N PHE A 85 -3.05 3.11 2.88
CA PHE A 85 -1.70 2.58 2.68
C PHE A 85 -1.68 1.28 1.87
N SER A 86 -2.66 0.41 2.11
CA SER A 86 -2.89 -0.82 1.36
C SER A 86 -3.00 -0.59 -0.15
N LYS A 87 -3.77 0.43 -0.57
CA LYS A 87 -3.95 0.78 -1.99
C LYS A 87 -2.70 1.36 -2.61
N ILE A 88 -1.91 2.12 -1.85
CA ILE A 88 -0.66 2.67 -2.37
C ILE A 88 0.34 1.55 -2.65
N LEU A 89 0.40 0.57 -1.75
CA LEU A 89 1.24 -0.60 -1.95
C LEU A 89 0.81 -1.39 -3.19
N THR A 90 -0.49 -1.64 -3.38
CA THR A 90 -0.97 -2.43 -4.52
C THR A 90 -0.95 -1.66 -5.84
N ASP A 91 -1.58 -0.49 -5.86
CA ASP A 91 -1.91 0.22 -7.10
C ASP A 91 -0.66 0.98 -7.60
N ILE A 92 0.01 1.71 -6.72
CA ILE A 92 1.14 2.57 -7.08
C ILE A 92 2.47 1.78 -7.08
N MET A 93 2.72 1.00 -6.02
CA MET A 93 3.99 0.29 -5.85
C MET A 93 4.01 -1.12 -6.49
N GLY A 94 2.86 -1.65 -6.91
CA GLY A 94 2.77 -2.95 -7.57
C GLY A 94 3.01 -4.15 -6.64
N VAL A 95 2.76 -4.01 -5.35
CA VAL A 95 2.86 -5.11 -4.39
C VAL A 95 1.70 -6.07 -4.61
N GLU A 96 2.00 -7.33 -4.93
CA GLU A 96 0.99 -8.37 -5.23
C GLU A 96 0.19 -8.78 -3.99
N HIS A 97 0.85 -8.86 -2.83
CA HIS A 97 0.26 -9.33 -1.58
C HIS A 97 0.63 -8.44 -0.39
N LEU A 98 -0.38 -8.02 0.38
CA LEU A 98 -0.21 -7.23 1.61
C LEU A 98 0.09 -8.10 2.85
N ARG A 99 0.24 -9.41 2.64
CA ARG A 99 0.51 -10.43 3.65
C ARG A 99 1.65 -11.31 3.16
N PRO A 100 2.29 -12.10 4.03
CA PRO A 100 3.24 -13.13 3.60
C PRO A 100 2.62 -13.98 2.47
N PRO A 101 3.35 -14.24 1.37
CA PRO A 101 2.80 -14.91 0.18
C PRO A 101 2.07 -16.23 0.49
N GLU A 102 2.66 -17.05 1.37
CA GLU A 102 2.05 -18.31 1.81
C GLU A 102 0.64 -18.12 2.42
N ILE A 103 0.45 -17.08 3.22
CA ILE A 103 -0.86 -16.77 3.82
C ILE A 103 -1.80 -16.22 2.75
N ALA A 104 -1.31 -15.32 1.89
CA ALA A 104 -2.13 -14.73 0.82
C ALA A 104 -2.67 -15.81 -0.14
N GLU A 105 -1.83 -16.76 -0.55
CA GLU A 105 -2.23 -17.89 -1.40
C GLU A 105 -3.30 -18.76 -0.75
N LYS A 106 -3.17 -19.05 0.56
CA LYS A 106 -4.20 -19.79 1.32
C LYS A 106 -5.53 -19.02 1.34
N PHE A 107 -5.50 -17.70 1.55
CA PHE A 107 -6.69 -16.86 1.47
C PHE A 107 -7.34 -16.90 0.09
N ASP A 108 -6.54 -16.84 -0.97
CA ASP A 108 -7.04 -16.89 -2.35
C ASP A 108 -7.64 -18.26 -2.69
N GLU A 109 -7.04 -19.35 -2.20
CA GLU A 109 -7.59 -20.70 -2.32
C GLU A 109 -8.92 -20.83 -1.59
N VAL A 110 -9.00 -20.35 -0.34
CA VAL A 110 -10.24 -20.33 0.46
C VAL A 110 -11.33 -19.51 -0.24
N LYS A 111 -11.01 -18.32 -0.75
CA LYS A 111 -11.94 -17.49 -1.54
C LYS A 111 -12.45 -18.23 -2.78
N LYS A 112 -11.57 -18.91 -3.52
CA LYS A 112 -11.95 -19.71 -4.70
C LYS A 112 -12.92 -20.84 -4.32
N LEU A 113 -12.66 -21.57 -3.24
CA LEU A 113 -13.52 -22.64 -2.74
C LEU A 113 -14.90 -22.14 -2.29
N ILE A 114 -14.96 -20.95 -1.69
CA ILE A 114 -16.24 -20.29 -1.36
C ILE A 114 -16.99 -19.92 -2.65
N ILE A 115 -16.29 -19.39 -3.66
CA ILE A 115 -16.89 -19.01 -4.95
C ILE A 115 -17.43 -20.24 -5.69
N SER A 116 -16.70 -21.36 -5.71
CA SER A 116 -17.12 -22.62 -6.36
C SER A 116 -18.17 -23.43 -5.58
N ASN A 117 -18.65 -22.93 -4.44
CA ASN A 117 -19.55 -23.65 -3.51
C ASN A 117 -18.97 -24.98 -2.98
N GLU A 118 -17.65 -25.10 -2.94
CA GLU A 118 -16.93 -26.25 -2.37
C GLU A 118 -16.49 -25.99 -0.92
N SER A 119 -17.22 -25.10 -0.23
CA SER A 119 -17.02 -24.70 1.18
C SER A 119 -17.10 -25.85 2.20
N ASN A 120 -17.53 -27.04 1.76
CA ASN A 120 -17.62 -28.27 2.55
C ASN A 120 -16.51 -29.28 2.24
N SER A 121 -15.62 -28.96 1.30
CA SER A 121 -14.50 -29.83 0.95
C SER A 121 -13.57 -30.05 2.14
N GLN A 122 -12.93 -31.23 2.20
CA GLN A 122 -11.91 -31.52 3.21
C GLN A 122 -10.74 -30.53 3.12
N ARG A 123 -10.43 -30.08 1.90
CA ARG A 123 -9.41 -29.06 1.62
C ARG A 123 -9.76 -27.71 2.24
N PHE A 124 -11.01 -27.26 2.12
CA PHE A 124 -11.47 -26.04 2.77
C PHE A 124 -11.27 -26.10 4.28
N LYS A 125 -11.70 -27.19 4.94
CA LYS A 125 -11.57 -27.34 6.39
C LYS A 125 -10.11 -27.30 6.85
N GLN A 126 -9.22 -28.02 6.16
CA GLN A 126 -7.79 -27.99 6.49
C GLN A 126 -7.19 -26.58 6.39
N LEU A 127 -7.45 -25.88 5.28
CA LEU A 127 -6.96 -24.51 5.10
C LEU A 127 -7.56 -23.53 6.10
N TRP A 128 -8.84 -23.70 6.43
CA TRP A 128 -9.53 -22.88 7.39
C TRP A 128 -8.95 -23.06 8.79
N ASP A 129 -8.77 -24.30 9.24
CA ASP A 129 -8.19 -24.63 10.54
C ASP A 129 -6.74 -24.09 10.65
N GLU A 130 -5.94 -24.24 9.59
CA GLU A 130 -4.58 -23.68 9.54
C GLU A 130 -4.57 -22.14 9.64
N LEU A 131 -5.48 -21.45 8.94
CA LEU A 131 -5.58 -20.00 8.98
C LEU A 131 -6.07 -19.50 10.35
N GLU A 132 -7.01 -20.22 10.96
CA GLU A 132 -7.56 -19.92 12.29
C GLU A 132 -6.50 -20.10 13.37
N ASP A 133 -5.69 -21.17 13.29
CA ASP A 133 -4.56 -21.41 14.20
C ASP A 133 -3.45 -20.34 14.07
N LEU A 134 -3.17 -19.88 12.85
CA LEU A 134 -2.09 -18.91 12.59
C LEU A 134 -2.47 -17.46 12.90
N LEU A 135 -3.70 -17.05 12.59
CA LEU A 135 -4.14 -15.65 12.67
C LEU A 135 -5.03 -15.37 13.89
N GLY A 136 -5.67 -16.41 14.43
CA GLY A 136 -6.65 -16.29 15.49
C GLY A 136 -8.00 -15.73 15.02
N ASP A 137 -9.04 -15.93 15.84
CA ASP A 137 -10.45 -15.62 15.51
C ASP A 137 -10.75 -14.10 15.45
N ASN A 138 -9.76 -13.25 15.73
CA ASN A 138 -9.87 -11.79 15.67
C ASN A 138 -9.36 -11.19 14.34
N ASP A 139 -8.84 -11.99 13.41
CA ASP A 139 -8.44 -11.49 12.10
C ASP A 139 -9.69 -11.04 11.31
N LEU A 140 -9.70 -9.76 10.92
CA LEU A 140 -10.84 -9.15 10.24
C LEU A 140 -11.14 -9.84 8.90
N ASP A 141 -10.12 -10.20 8.13
CA ASP A 141 -10.31 -10.84 6.83
C ASP A 141 -10.87 -12.26 6.99
N LEU A 142 -10.44 -13.01 8.01
CA LEU A 142 -11.02 -14.31 8.36
C LEU A 142 -12.51 -14.17 8.74
N GLN A 143 -12.86 -13.16 9.54
CA GLN A 143 -14.25 -12.89 9.93
C GLN A 143 -15.13 -12.52 8.72
N LEU A 144 -14.60 -11.72 7.80
CA LEU A 144 -15.30 -11.36 6.56
C LEU A 144 -15.57 -12.60 5.70
N LEU A 145 -14.58 -13.49 5.53
CA LEU A 145 -14.79 -14.75 4.81
C LEU A 145 -15.83 -15.66 5.46
N LYS A 146 -15.90 -15.65 6.80
CA LYS A 146 -16.92 -16.39 7.57
C LYS A 146 -18.32 -15.84 7.27
N LEU A 147 -18.47 -14.53 7.17
CA LEU A 147 -19.74 -13.89 6.79
C LEU A 147 -20.13 -14.21 5.34
N ASP A 148 -19.19 -14.13 4.39
CA ASP A 148 -19.44 -14.45 2.98
C ASP A 148 -19.93 -15.89 2.80
N LYS A 149 -19.32 -16.83 3.53
CA LYS A 149 -19.78 -18.22 3.59
C LYS A 149 -21.22 -18.33 4.10
N MET A 150 -21.55 -17.67 5.22
CA MET A 150 -22.90 -17.71 5.79
C MET A 150 -23.96 -17.13 4.86
N VAL A 151 -23.63 -16.07 4.12
CA VAL A 151 -24.54 -15.46 3.13
C VAL A 151 -24.79 -16.43 1.97
N LYS A 152 -23.75 -17.12 1.48
CA LYS A 152 -23.91 -18.12 0.42
C LYS A 152 -24.69 -19.34 0.86
N ASP A 153 -24.42 -19.86 2.04
CA ASP A 153 -25.13 -21.03 2.58
C ASP A 153 -26.64 -20.75 2.81
N LYS A 154 -27.04 -19.49 2.98
CA LYS A 154 -28.46 -19.08 3.07
C LYS A 154 -29.16 -18.91 1.72
N ASN A 155 -28.40 -18.71 0.65
CA ASN A 155 -28.91 -18.46 -0.71
C ASN A 155 -28.80 -19.69 -1.63
N ALA A 156 -28.27 -20.81 -1.13
CA ALA A 156 -28.21 -22.11 -1.77
C ALA A 156 -29.40 -22.98 -1.33
#